data_AF-A0A093G729-F1
#
_entry.id   AF-A0A093G729-F1
#
_cell.length_a   1.000
_cell.length_b   1.000
_cell.length_c   1.000
_cell.angle_alpha   90.00
_cell.angle_beta   90.00
_cell.angle_gamma   90.00
#
_symmetry.space_group_name_H-M   'P 1'
#
loop_
_entity.id
_entity.type
_entity.pdbx_description
1 polymer ?
#
loop_
_entity_poly.entity_id
_entity_poly.type
_entity_poly.pdbx_seq_one_letter_code
_entity_poly.pdbx_strand_id
1 'polypeptide(L)'
;LNVTDEQFVLDTLAGCLQHKSLLDVVVNAFFVQDGKYCLASERNLYTVICYLATFQLEKLGFQHFSRIVKSLDTVKMQKFLRFFFNALYLNTWIKDEWSHFHDSLYVKENWIDPLLRWQPKVQQLIQQLTKKSSDRITTLKTSMATQPKEFHLTVPQKHATPVPLPKPALEKRVPVPPSTYREPKEKKQLQEMKAKNRRKAEDLLLEANTNQFRCAIGKPEEEVVCYQILYYLNMPRNIFNCQRHCSVPFLPQYLELVWELVLRQYFEELQIDNIPIKLNAAAILREGALYQRKREQELKRIENLLEGTGDPSEFLEWQKQMREKDLEEQLAEIECRRLQGKLSYEEAVLAHQNVIQENKRKAGLMREQKAELMRQYAEKRLQEQKEMRELVQQVVEGHKNAKQAKIKLQKYKQQIVQEVCEENRELLRQALEEEEERLRKRYQLIQEIRAIESLPSVRHKVVDLTETGGHGLICEMSIVELRERLALLREAQKAAEEERRDQIIHEKRAKEQLLLDKLDQISLYRSELGRAAALKQEEKKRKSQCGLRPVKDERIRDLQKKIVEKALERKKQAGLL
;
A
#
# COMPACT_ATOMS: atom_id res chain seq x y z
N LEU A 1 28.40 -24.06 -7.26
CA LEU A 1 27.73 -25.23 -7.86
C LEU A 1 28.83 -26.09 -8.50
N ASN A 2 28.55 -27.18 -9.24
CA ASN A 2 29.60 -27.73 -10.12
C ASN A 2 29.73 -26.83 -11.35
N VAL A 3 30.92 -26.79 -11.98
CA VAL A 3 31.18 -25.92 -13.14
C VAL A 3 30.17 -26.15 -14.28
N THR A 4 29.75 -27.40 -14.47
CA THR A 4 28.69 -27.82 -15.39
C THR A 4 27.34 -27.20 -15.10
N ASP A 5 26.98 -27.04 -13.82
CA ASP A 5 25.67 -26.55 -13.41
C ASP A 5 25.64 -25.01 -13.47
N GLU A 6 26.78 -24.35 -13.26
CA GLU A 6 26.93 -22.90 -13.44
C GLU A 6 26.82 -22.51 -14.92
N GLN A 7 27.47 -23.27 -15.81
CA GLN A 7 27.29 -23.14 -17.26
C GLN A 7 25.83 -23.37 -17.65
N PHE A 8 25.20 -24.47 -17.20
CA PHE A 8 23.79 -24.74 -17.50
C PHE A 8 22.83 -23.63 -17.03
N VAL A 9 23.07 -23.03 -15.85
CA VAL A 9 22.27 -21.89 -15.36
C VAL A 9 22.49 -20.64 -16.20
N LEU A 10 23.74 -20.33 -16.58
CA LEU A 10 24.06 -19.19 -17.44
C LEU A 10 23.44 -19.34 -18.83
N ASP A 11 23.56 -20.52 -19.45
CA ASP A 11 22.96 -20.84 -20.75
C ASP A 11 21.43 -20.75 -20.70
N THR A 12 20.82 -21.25 -19.63
CA THR A 12 19.36 -21.14 -19.39
C THR A 12 18.92 -19.68 -19.29
N LEU A 13 19.66 -18.84 -18.57
CA LEU A 13 19.36 -17.42 -18.43
C LEU A 13 19.60 -16.65 -19.73
N ALA A 14 20.67 -16.96 -20.47
CA ALA A 14 20.93 -16.38 -21.79
C ALA A 14 19.82 -16.73 -22.79
N GLY A 15 19.39 -17.99 -22.83
CA GLY A 15 18.27 -18.44 -23.66
C GLY A 15 16.93 -17.79 -23.28
N CYS A 16 16.67 -17.56 -21.98
CA CYS A 16 15.51 -16.81 -21.51
C CYS A 16 15.52 -15.34 -21.96
N LEU A 17 16.70 -14.73 -22.13
CA LEU A 17 16.85 -13.37 -22.65
C LEU A 17 16.74 -13.33 -24.18
N GLN A 18 17.30 -14.31 -24.90
CA GLN A 18 17.22 -14.43 -26.36
C GLN A 18 15.78 -14.64 -26.84
N HIS A 19 15.06 -15.60 -26.27
CA HIS A 19 13.68 -15.93 -26.67
C HIS A 19 12.62 -15.16 -25.88
N LYS A 20 12.99 -14.03 -25.25
CA LYS A 20 12.13 -13.32 -24.30
C LYS A 20 10.76 -12.95 -24.87
N SER A 21 10.67 -12.52 -26.13
CA SER A 21 9.41 -12.17 -26.80
C SER A 21 8.41 -13.33 -26.80
N LEU A 22 8.84 -14.51 -27.26
CA LEU A 22 8.04 -15.74 -27.33
C LEU A 22 7.57 -16.19 -25.93
N LEU A 23 8.44 -16.06 -24.93
CA LEU A 23 8.16 -16.43 -23.54
C LEU A 23 7.20 -15.43 -22.87
N ASP A 24 7.37 -14.13 -23.12
CA ASP A 24 6.51 -13.09 -22.58
C ASP A 24 5.07 -13.19 -23.10
N VAL A 25 4.83 -13.65 -24.34
CA VAL A 25 3.48 -13.98 -24.85
C VAL A 25 2.75 -14.95 -23.91
N VAL A 26 3.35 -16.12 -23.66
CA VAL A 26 2.76 -17.17 -22.82
C VAL A 26 2.62 -16.72 -21.37
N VAL A 27 3.64 -16.07 -20.81
CA VAL A 27 3.65 -15.66 -19.40
C VAL A 27 2.67 -14.50 -19.15
N ASN A 28 2.57 -13.50 -20.04
CA ASN A 28 1.57 -12.43 -19.93
C ASN A 28 0.14 -13.02 -19.98
N ALA A 29 -0.14 -13.89 -20.96
CA ALA A 29 -1.45 -14.53 -21.10
C ALA A 29 -1.82 -15.38 -19.87
N PHE A 30 -0.85 -16.10 -19.29
CA PHE A 30 -1.06 -16.82 -18.02
C PHE A 30 -1.50 -15.88 -16.90
N PHE A 31 -0.81 -14.76 -16.68
CA PHE A 31 -1.16 -13.80 -15.62
C PHE A 31 -2.55 -13.18 -15.81
N VAL A 32 -3.00 -12.97 -17.06
CA VAL A 32 -4.35 -12.46 -17.36
C VAL A 32 -5.44 -13.51 -17.07
N GLN A 33 -5.22 -14.77 -17.44
CA GLN A 33 -6.25 -15.83 -17.36
C GLN A 33 -6.25 -16.55 -16.00
N ASP A 34 -5.30 -17.45 -15.76
CA ASP A 34 -5.23 -18.34 -14.58
C ASP A 34 -4.37 -17.78 -13.43
N GLY A 35 -3.46 -16.85 -13.73
CA GLY A 35 -2.39 -16.37 -12.86
C GLY A 35 -2.78 -15.28 -11.86
N LYS A 36 -4.07 -14.97 -11.69
CA LYS A 36 -4.60 -13.86 -10.85
C LYS A 36 -4.20 -13.91 -9.37
N TYR A 37 -3.71 -15.05 -8.89
CA TYR A 37 -3.23 -15.27 -7.52
C TYR A 37 -1.70 -15.50 -7.43
N CYS A 38 -0.97 -15.30 -8.53
CA CYS A 38 0.49 -15.41 -8.59
C CYS A 38 1.11 -14.02 -8.41
N LEU A 39 2.27 -13.94 -7.75
CA LEU A 39 2.92 -12.65 -7.50
C LEU A 39 3.68 -12.18 -8.74
N ALA A 40 3.72 -10.87 -8.99
CA ALA A 40 4.51 -10.31 -10.10
C ALA A 40 6.02 -10.62 -9.98
N SER A 41 6.53 -10.79 -8.76
CA SER A 41 7.89 -11.27 -8.47
C SER A 41 8.17 -12.70 -8.95
N GLU A 42 7.14 -13.53 -9.13
CA GLU A 42 7.25 -14.89 -9.63
C GLU A 42 7.29 -14.95 -11.17
N ARG A 43 7.09 -13.83 -11.88
CA ARG A 43 7.13 -13.78 -13.37
C ARG A 43 8.36 -14.48 -13.94
N ASN A 44 9.54 -14.16 -13.42
CA ASN A 44 10.81 -14.72 -13.88
C ASN A 44 10.88 -16.25 -13.71
N LEU A 45 10.24 -16.80 -12.68
CA LEU A 45 10.15 -18.25 -12.46
C LEU A 45 9.29 -18.89 -13.56
N TYR A 46 8.13 -18.32 -13.89
CA TYR A 46 7.29 -18.81 -14.98
C TYR A 46 7.99 -18.67 -16.35
N THR A 47 8.75 -17.59 -16.58
CA THR A 47 9.58 -17.42 -17.79
C THR A 47 10.64 -18.52 -17.93
N VAL A 48 11.38 -18.83 -16.85
CA VAL A 48 12.39 -19.90 -16.85
C VAL A 48 11.75 -21.28 -17.02
N ILE A 49 10.64 -21.57 -16.35
CA ILE A 49 9.93 -22.85 -16.51
C ILE A 49 9.32 -22.99 -17.92
N CYS A 50 8.86 -21.89 -18.52
CA CYS A 50 8.43 -21.87 -19.92
C CYS A 50 9.59 -22.19 -20.87
N TYR A 51 10.74 -21.51 -20.73
CA TYR A 51 11.94 -21.75 -21.54
C TYR A 51 12.45 -23.20 -21.41
N LEU A 52 12.49 -23.72 -20.19
CA LEU A 52 12.87 -25.11 -19.91
C LEU A 52 11.89 -26.11 -20.51
N ALA A 53 10.60 -25.75 -20.63
CA ALA A 53 9.57 -26.58 -21.23
C ALA A 53 9.57 -26.54 -22.77
N THR A 54 9.91 -25.40 -23.39
CA THR A 54 9.95 -25.22 -24.86
C THR A 54 11.25 -25.68 -25.49
N PHE A 55 12.41 -25.23 -24.99
CA PHE A 55 13.69 -25.35 -25.69
C PHE A 55 14.63 -26.40 -25.10
N GLN A 56 14.48 -26.74 -23.81
CA GLN A 56 15.40 -27.65 -23.11
C GLN A 56 14.77 -28.98 -22.73
N LEU A 57 13.45 -29.18 -22.82
CA LEU A 57 12.78 -30.35 -22.27
C LEU A 57 13.23 -31.68 -22.93
N GLU A 58 13.61 -31.65 -24.21
CA GLU A 58 14.20 -32.80 -24.89
C GLU A 58 15.66 -33.06 -24.49
N LYS A 59 16.48 -32.01 -24.32
CA LYS A 59 17.91 -32.10 -23.97
C LYS A 59 18.15 -32.47 -22.50
N LEU A 60 17.41 -31.83 -21.60
CA LEU A 60 17.46 -32.02 -20.15
C LEU A 60 16.70 -33.28 -19.70
N GLY A 61 15.70 -33.67 -20.48
CA GLY A 61 14.90 -34.88 -20.27
C GLY A 61 13.83 -34.73 -19.19
N PHE A 62 12.67 -35.35 -19.44
CA PHE A 62 11.48 -35.23 -18.60
C PHE A 62 11.69 -35.60 -17.12
N GLN A 63 12.65 -36.48 -16.78
CA GLN A 63 12.93 -36.81 -15.37
C GLN A 63 13.52 -35.63 -14.60
N HIS A 64 14.49 -34.90 -15.18
CA HIS A 64 15.09 -33.72 -14.55
C HIS A 64 14.10 -32.57 -14.50
N PHE A 65 13.34 -32.35 -15.58
CA PHE A 65 12.24 -31.38 -15.61
C PHE A 65 11.22 -31.69 -14.49
N SER A 66 10.88 -32.97 -14.31
CA SER A 66 9.99 -33.40 -13.23
C SER A 66 10.55 -33.13 -11.83
N ARG A 67 11.87 -33.32 -11.62
CA ARG A 67 12.53 -32.99 -10.34
C ARG A 67 12.49 -31.48 -10.05
N ILE A 68 12.81 -30.65 -11.05
CA ILE A 68 12.77 -29.17 -10.95
C ILE A 68 11.34 -28.70 -10.63
N VAL A 69 10.34 -29.15 -11.39
CA VAL A 69 8.93 -28.77 -11.16
C VAL A 69 8.44 -29.23 -9.77
N LYS A 70 8.93 -30.37 -9.26
CA LYS A 70 8.55 -30.91 -7.94
C LYS A 70 9.27 -30.28 -6.74
N SER A 71 10.33 -29.48 -6.95
CA SER A 71 10.98 -28.72 -5.87
C SER A 71 10.38 -27.31 -5.68
N LEU A 72 9.60 -26.84 -6.66
CA LEU A 72 8.87 -25.57 -6.62
C LEU A 72 7.46 -25.74 -6.00
N ASP A 73 6.73 -24.63 -5.89
CA ASP A 73 5.35 -24.61 -5.38
C ASP A 73 4.44 -25.51 -6.24
N THR A 74 4.03 -26.63 -5.68
CA THR A 74 3.28 -27.67 -6.40
C THR A 74 1.93 -27.19 -6.91
N VAL A 75 1.29 -26.24 -6.24
CA VAL A 75 -0.04 -25.73 -6.64
C VAL A 75 0.10 -24.71 -7.76
N LYS A 76 1.11 -23.82 -7.68
CA LYS A 76 1.40 -22.85 -8.75
C LYS A 76 1.89 -23.54 -10.02
N MET A 77 2.80 -24.52 -9.89
CA MET A 77 3.30 -25.28 -11.04
C MET A 77 2.21 -26.16 -11.69
N GLN A 78 1.31 -26.75 -10.89
CA GLN A 78 0.15 -27.48 -11.41
C GLN A 78 -0.75 -26.56 -12.27
N LYS A 79 -1.00 -25.32 -11.83
CA LYS A 79 -1.77 -24.33 -12.62
C LYS A 79 -1.04 -23.92 -13.89
N PHE A 80 0.22 -23.50 -13.78
CA PHE A 80 1.01 -23.02 -14.93
C PHE A 80 1.17 -24.09 -16.01
N LEU A 81 1.48 -25.34 -15.64
CA LEU A 81 1.60 -26.43 -16.61
C LEU A 81 0.25 -26.84 -17.21
N ARG A 82 -0.86 -26.75 -16.46
CA ARG A 82 -2.20 -27.00 -17.02
C ARG A 82 -2.61 -25.93 -18.04
N PHE A 83 -2.23 -24.68 -17.80
CA PHE A 83 -2.41 -23.59 -18.77
C PHE A 83 -1.55 -23.81 -20.01
N PHE A 84 -0.23 -23.97 -19.84
CA PHE A 84 0.71 -23.98 -20.96
C PHE A 84 0.60 -25.24 -21.83
N PHE A 85 0.45 -26.43 -21.24
CA PHE A 85 0.27 -27.68 -21.99
C PHE A 85 -1.21 -27.96 -22.36
N ASN A 86 -2.03 -26.92 -22.55
CA ASN A 86 -3.36 -27.05 -23.13
C ASN A 86 -3.27 -27.15 -24.65
N ALA A 87 -3.63 -28.30 -25.23
CA ALA A 87 -3.58 -28.54 -26.67
C ALA A 87 -4.43 -27.53 -27.48
N LEU A 88 -5.52 -26.99 -26.90
CA LEU A 88 -6.32 -25.96 -27.57
C LEU A 88 -5.54 -24.65 -27.71
N TYR A 89 -4.83 -24.22 -26.66
CA TYR A 89 -4.05 -22.98 -26.68
C TYR A 89 -2.80 -23.13 -27.56
N LEU A 90 -2.11 -24.27 -27.47
CA LEU A 90 -0.94 -24.58 -28.28
C LEU A 90 -1.23 -24.62 -29.79
N ASN A 91 -2.40 -25.13 -30.22
CA ASN A 91 -2.75 -25.21 -31.65
C ASN A 91 -3.48 -23.96 -32.20
N THR A 92 -3.85 -23.01 -31.34
CA THR A 92 -4.48 -21.75 -31.73
C THR A 92 -3.56 -20.58 -31.37
N TRP A 93 -3.99 -19.68 -30.50
CA TRP A 93 -3.36 -18.38 -30.26
C TRP A 93 -1.88 -18.43 -29.87
N ILE A 94 -1.37 -19.48 -29.21
CA ILE A 94 0.08 -19.59 -28.92
C ILE A 94 0.86 -19.80 -30.22
N LYS A 95 0.40 -20.69 -31.11
CA LYS A 95 1.01 -20.90 -32.42
C LYS A 95 0.90 -19.65 -33.27
N ASP A 96 -0.24 -18.97 -33.26
CA ASP A 96 -0.49 -17.81 -34.12
C ASP A 96 0.36 -16.60 -33.67
N GLU A 97 0.41 -16.30 -32.37
CA GLU A 97 1.28 -15.27 -31.79
C GLU A 97 2.78 -15.58 -31.99
N TRP A 98 3.20 -16.84 -31.86
CA TRP A 98 4.58 -17.24 -32.18
C TRP A 98 4.87 -17.15 -33.69
N SER A 99 3.85 -17.32 -34.55
CA SER A 99 3.96 -17.14 -36.00
C SER A 99 4.10 -15.66 -36.43
N HIS A 100 3.95 -14.70 -35.51
CA HIS A 100 4.33 -13.30 -35.75
C HIS A 100 5.83 -13.03 -35.60
N PHE A 101 6.59 -13.95 -34.98
CA PHE A 101 8.03 -13.80 -34.77
C PHE A 101 8.88 -14.72 -35.66
N HIS A 102 8.33 -15.87 -36.08
CA HIS A 102 9.01 -16.89 -36.89
C HIS A 102 8.03 -17.59 -37.83
N ASP A 103 8.51 -18.24 -38.90
CA ASP A 103 7.67 -18.90 -39.91
C ASP A 103 6.72 -19.94 -39.28
N SER A 104 5.44 -19.91 -39.66
CA SER A 104 4.41 -20.74 -39.00
C SER A 104 4.65 -22.26 -39.14
N LEU A 105 5.36 -22.69 -40.20
CA LEU A 105 5.83 -24.08 -40.35
C LEU A 105 6.93 -24.40 -39.32
N TYR A 106 7.96 -23.55 -39.23
CA TYR A 106 9.06 -23.70 -38.28
C TYR A 106 8.55 -23.70 -36.82
N VAL A 107 7.66 -22.77 -36.47
CA VAL A 107 6.99 -22.69 -35.16
C VAL A 107 6.24 -23.98 -34.84
N LYS A 108 5.50 -24.52 -35.82
CA LYS A 108 4.74 -25.76 -35.64
C LYS A 108 5.67 -26.94 -35.39
N GLU A 109 6.60 -27.20 -36.30
CA GLU A 109 7.45 -28.41 -36.30
C GLU A 109 8.46 -28.43 -35.15
N ASN A 110 9.05 -27.27 -34.80
CA ASN A 110 10.13 -27.22 -33.82
C ASN A 110 9.65 -26.95 -32.39
N TRP A 111 8.48 -26.33 -32.19
CA TRP A 111 8.00 -25.94 -30.85
C TRP A 111 6.63 -26.56 -30.51
N ILE A 112 5.61 -26.39 -31.35
CA ILE A 112 4.26 -26.87 -31.03
C ILE A 112 4.17 -28.40 -31.03
N ASP A 113 4.64 -29.06 -32.09
CA ASP A 113 4.56 -30.52 -32.23
C ASP A 113 5.37 -31.25 -31.13
N PRO A 114 6.58 -30.80 -30.72
CA PRO A 114 7.25 -31.30 -29.52
C PRO A 114 6.49 -31.05 -28.20
N LEU A 115 5.91 -29.86 -27.97
CA LEU A 115 5.12 -29.60 -26.77
C LEU A 115 3.90 -30.54 -26.68
N LEU A 116 3.23 -30.81 -27.81
CA LEU A 116 2.13 -31.77 -27.92
C LEU A 116 2.61 -33.21 -27.67
N ARG A 117 3.77 -33.60 -28.23
CA ARG A 117 4.42 -34.91 -28.00
C ARG A 117 4.73 -35.17 -26.52
N TRP A 118 5.11 -34.13 -25.77
CA TRP A 118 5.39 -34.22 -24.33
C TRP A 118 4.15 -34.03 -23.44
N GLN A 119 3.07 -33.47 -23.98
CA GLN A 119 1.79 -33.22 -23.29
C GLN A 119 1.29 -34.41 -22.43
N PRO A 120 1.15 -35.66 -22.91
CA PRO A 120 0.61 -36.75 -22.09
C PRO A 120 1.47 -37.07 -20.86
N LYS A 121 2.81 -36.93 -20.98
CA LYS A 121 3.73 -37.11 -19.85
C LYS A 121 3.59 -35.95 -18.85
N VAL A 122 3.46 -34.71 -19.34
CA VAL A 122 3.21 -33.54 -18.47
C VAL A 122 1.84 -33.64 -17.79
N GLN A 123 0.81 -34.17 -18.44
CA GLN A 123 -0.50 -34.42 -17.82
C GLN A 123 -0.40 -35.44 -16.66
N GLN A 124 0.36 -36.54 -16.82
CA GLN A 124 0.65 -37.46 -15.71
C GLN A 124 1.36 -36.76 -14.53
N LEU A 125 2.28 -35.83 -14.82
CA LEU A 125 2.93 -35.02 -13.79
C LEU A 125 1.94 -34.07 -13.10
N ILE A 126 1.07 -33.38 -13.85
CA ILE A 126 0.01 -32.54 -13.30
C ILE A 126 -0.89 -33.35 -12.37
N GLN A 127 -1.28 -34.57 -12.75
CA GLN A 127 -2.03 -35.48 -11.86
C GLN A 127 -1.26 -35.85 -10.58
N GLN A 128 0.05 -36.09 -10.67
CA GLN A 128 0.90 -36.34 -9.48
C GLN A 128 0.98 -35.12 -8.56
N LEU A 129 1.00 -33.89 -9.11
CA LEU A 129 0.94 -32.66 -8.31
C LEU A 129 -0.44 -32.48 -7.66
N THR A 130 -1.53 -32.75 -8.40
CA THR A 130 -2.91 -32.69 -7.89
C THR A 130 -3.12 -33.62 -6.69
N LYS A 131 -2.63 -34.86 -6.75
CA LYS A 131 -2.74 -35.80 -5.61
C LYS A 131 -1.96 -35.28 -4.39
N LYS A 132 -0.73 -34.80 -4.59
CA LYS A 132 0.07 -34.19 -3.51
C LYS A 132 -0.56 -32.94 -2.89
N SER A 133 -1.37 -32.18 -3.63
CA SER A 133 -2.10 -31.02 -3.09
C SER A 133 -3.40 -31.42 -2.39
N SER A 134 -4.13 -32.46 -2.83
CA SER A 134 -5.26 -33.02 -2.08
C SER A 134 -4.82 -33.67 -0.76
N ASP A 135 -3.77 -34.49 -0.78
CA ASP A 135 -3.36 -35.28 0.39
C ASP A 135 -2.92 -34.37 1.57
N ARG A 136 -2.34 -33.20 1.26
CA ARG A 136 -2.01 -32.16 2.25
C ARG A 136 -3.25 -31.56 2.93
N ILE A 137 -4.38 -31.48 2.22
CA ILE A 137 -5.66 -31.02 2.78
C ILE A 137 -6.25 -32.13 3.67
N THR A 138 -6.23 -33.39 3.22
CA THR A 138 -6.73 -34.54 3.98
C THR A 138 -5.92 -34.83 5.25
N THR A 139 -4.64 -34.44 5.30
CA THR A 139 -3.78 -34.61 6.49
C THR A 139 -3.94 -33.52 7.57
N LEU A 140 -4.66 -32.43 7.30
CA LEU A 140 -5.26 -31.68 8.41
C LEU A 140 -6.40 -32.55 8.97
N LYS A 141 -6.23 -33.02 10.21
CA LYS A 141 -7.31 -33.70 10.93
C LYS A 141 -8.46 -32.72 11.18
N THR A 142 -9.44 -32.70 10.28
CA THR A 142 -10.74 -32.08 10.54
C THR A 142 -11.36 -32.78 11.74
N SER A 143 -11.34 -32.12 12.90
CA SER A 143 -12.14 -32.55 14.05
C SER A 143 -13.60 -32.61 13.63
N MET A 144 -14.25 -33.76 13.75
CA MET A 144 -15.65 -33.93 13.36
C MET A 144 -16.50 -32.86 14.04
N ALA A 145 -17.28 -32.12 13.25
CA ALA A 145 -18.23 -31.15 13.78
C ALA A 145 -19.22 -31.87 14.68
N THR A 146 -19.32 -31.44 15.94
CA THR A 146 -20.22 -32.05 16.92
C THR A 146 -21.66 -31.81 16.50
N GLN A 147 -22.35 -32.86 16.06
CA GLN A 147 -23.79 -32.77 15.78
C GLN A 147 -24.55 -32.53 17.10
N PRO A 148 -25.44 -31.53 17.17
CA PRO A 148 -26.29 -31.33 18.34
C PRO A 148 -27.22 -32.53 18.50
N LYS A 149 -27.03 -33.32 19.56
CA LYS A 149 -28.01 -34.33 19.97
C LYS A 149 -29.02 -33.64 20.87
N GLU A 150 -30.30 -33.67 20.51
CA GLU A 150 -31.36 -33.06 21.31
C GLU A 150 -31.39 -33.66 22.72
N PHE A 151 -31.61 -32.80 23.72
CA PHE A 151 -31.57 -33.19 25.11
C PHE A 151 -32.93 -33.74 25.55
N HIS A 152 -32.96 -34.97 26.06
CA HIS A 152 -34.13 -35.44 26.79
C HIS A 152 -34.22 -34.71 28.13
N LEU A 153 -35.34 -34.05 28.38
CA LEU A 153 -35.63 -33.35 29.64
C LEU A 153 -35.81 -34.35 30.79
N THR A 154 -34.68 -34.75 31.38
CA THR A 154 -34.63 -35.68 32.51
C THR A 154 -34.51 -34.91 33.82
N VAL A 155 -35.36 -35.23 34.80
CA VAL A 155 -35.40 -34.58 36.12
C VAL A 155 -34.02 -34.68 36.81
N PRO A 156 -33.46 -33.59 37.37
CA PRO A 156 -32.07 -33.56 37.84
C PRO A 156 -31.85 -34.46 39.06
N GLN A 157 -31.20 -35.61 38.83
CA GLN A 157 -30.74 -36.50 39.89
C GLN A 157 -29.49 -35.89 40.58
N LYS A 158 -29.49 -35.86 41.92
CA LYS A 158 -28.42 -35.25 42.72
C LYS A 158 -27.16 -36.14 42.72
N HIS A 159 -26.28 -35.97 41.74
CA HIS A 159 -24.98 -36.65 41.73
C HIS A 159 -24.01 -36.05 42.74
N ALA A 160 -23.32 -36.91 43.50
CA ALA A 160 -22.20 -36.51 44.34
C ALA A 160 -20.98 -36.10 43.50
N THR A 161 -20.18 -35.15 43.99
CA THR A 161 -18.96 -34.67 43.31
C THR A 161 -17.89 -35.76 43.20
N PRO A 162 -17.43 -36.15 41.98
CA PRO A 162 -16.32 -37.07 41.83
C PRO A 162 -15.00 -36.46 42.30
N VAL A 163 -14.15 -37.28 42.93
CA VAL A 163 -12.78 -36.89 43.26
C VAL A 163 -11.96 -36.72 41.96
N PRO A 164 -11.17 -35.65 41.77
CA PRO A 164 -10.39 -35.46 40.55
C PRO A 164 -9.34 -36.55 40.36
N LEU A 165 -9.29 -37.15 39.16
CA LEU A 165 -8.21 -38.04 38.77
C LEU A 165 -6.87 -37.28 38.71
N PRO A 166 -5.74 -37.91 39.10
CA PRO A 166 -4.42 -37.32 38.94
C PRO A 166 -4.13 -36.98 37.47
N LYS A 167 -3.71 -35.75 37.19
CA LYS A 167 -3.30 -35.35 35.85
C LYS A 167 -1.99 -36.07 35.50
N PRO A 168 -1.85 -36.67 34.30
CA PRO A 168 -0.58 -37.26 33.89
C PRO A 168 0.50 -36.17 33.85
N ALA A 169 1.70 -36.52 34.32
CA ALA A 169 2.83 -35.60 34.33
C ALA A 169 3.28 -35.33 32.88
N LEU A 170 2.94 -34.15 32.36
CA LEU A 170 3.42 -33.68 31.07
C LEU A 170 4.95 -33.57 31.10
N GLU A 171 5.61 -34.16 30.09
CA GLU A 171 7.05 -33.99 29.91
C GLU A 171 7.40 -32.49 29.83
N LYS A 172 8.45 -32.10 30.55
CA LYS A 172 8.90 -30.70 30.56
C LYS A 172 9.40 -30.34 29.16
N ARG A 173 8.68 -29.45 28.48
CA ARG A 173 9.04 -28.94 27.16
C ARG A 173 10.48 -28.44 27.18
N VAL A 174 11.25 -28.78 26.14
CA VAL A 174 12.60 -28.26 25.92
C VAL A 174 12.58 -26.72 26.01
N PRO A 175 13.48 -26.09 26.77
CA PRO A 175 13.50 -24.64 26.91
C PRO A 175 13.68 -23.97 25.53
N VAL A 176 12.94 -22.89 25.31
CA VAL A 176 13.04 -22.09 24.08
C VAL A 176 14.49 -21.62 23.91
N PRO A 177 15.14 -21.83 22.75
CA PRO A 177 16.56 -21.54 22.60
C PRO A 177 16.84 -20.06 22.85
N PRO A 178 17.95 -19.70 23.52
CA PRO A 178 18.24 -18.31 23.92
C PRO A 178 18.42 -17.34 22.74
N SER A 179 18.56 -17.85 21.52
CA SER A 179 18.50 -17.05 20.29
C SER A 179 17.16 -16.33 20.10
N THR A 180 16.03 -16.88 20.56
CA THR A 180 14.70 -16.25 20.43
C THR A 180 14.55 -14.97 21.25
N TYR A 181 15.35 -14.79 22.30
CA TYR A 181 15.34 -13.59 23.16
C TYR A 181 16.46 -12.60 22.85
N ARG A 182 17.43 -12.95 21.98
CA ARG A 182 18.50 -12.05 21.56
C ARG A 182 18.03 -11.22 20.36
N GLU A 183 18.03 -9.89 20.52
CA GLU A 183 17.59 -9.01 19.43
C GLU A 183 18.48 -9.15 18.17
N PRO A 184 17.88 -9.10 16.95
CA PRO A 184 18.62 -9.12 15.70
C PRO A 184 19.66 -7.99 15.61
N LYS A 185 20.80 -8.24 14.97
CA LYS A 185 21.93 -7.28 14.86
C LYS A 185 21.50 -5.99 14.16
N GLU A 186 20.58 -6.14 13.22
CA GLU A 186 19.89 -5.13 12.44
C GLU A 186 19.19 -4.09 13.34
N LYS A 187 18.60 -4.51 14.48
CA LYS A 187 18.02 -3.57 15.47
C LYS A 187 19.09 -2.70 16.14
N LYS A 188 20.24 -3.28 16.51
CA LYS A 188 21.35 -2.53 17.11
C LYS A 188 21.96 -1.54 16.12
N GLN A 189 22.15 -1.95 14.87
CA GLN A 189 22.59 -1.06 13.79
C GLN A 189 21.60 0.10 13.55
N LEU A 190 20.29 -0.16 13.58
CA LEU A 190 19.27 0.88 13.49
C LEU A 190 19.25 1.83 14.71
N GLN A 191 19.55 1.33 15.91
CA GLN A 191 19.72 2.18 17.11
C GLN A 191 20.97 3.07 17.00
N GLU A 192 22.10 2.52 16.54
CA GLU A 192 23.31 3.31 16.26
C GLU A 192 23.08 4.38 15.18
N MET A 193 22.40 4.04 14.08
CA MET A 193 22.05 5.00 13.05
C MET A 193 21.14 6.11 13.59
N LYS A 194 20.14 5.78 14.41
CA LYS A 194 19.30 6.78 15.08
C LYS A 194 20.11 7.67 16.02
N ALA A 195 21.06 7.13 16.78
CA ALA A 195 21.94 7.91 17.65
C ALA A 195 22.88 8.83 16.85
N LYS A 196 23.48 8.34 15.76
CA LYS A 196 24.34 9.12 14.84
C LYS A 196 23.55 10.23 14.13
N ASN A 197 22.33 9.95 13.67
CA ASN A 197 21.46 10.95 13.05
C ASN A 197 20.95 11.98 14.06
N ARG A 198 20.67 11.56 15.29
CA ARG A 198 20.30 12.48 16.39
C ARG A 198 21.43 13.45 16.71
N ARG A 199 22.67 12.95 16.89
CA ARG A 199 23.85 13.81 17.08
C ARG A 199 24.00 14.79 15.93
N LYS A 200 23.99 14.34 14.68
CA LYS A 200 24.04 15.24 13.50
C LYS A 200 22.95 16.31 13.49
N ALA A 201 21.74 16.00 13.96
CA ALA A 201 20.67 16.99 14.07
C ALA A 201 20.89 17.97 15.23
N GLU A 202 21.46 17.52 16.35
CA GLU A 202 21.88 18.36 17.48
C GLU A 202 23.08 19.26 17.09
N ASP A 203 24.04 18.73 16.33
CA ASP A 203 25.19 19.45 15.76
C ASP A 203 24.74 20.54 14.77
N LEU A 204 23.86 20.20 13.80
CA LEU A 204 23.30 21.14 12.83
C LEU A 204 22.40 22.21 13.48
N LEU A 205 21.69 21.86 14.56
CA LEU A 205 20.91 22.83 15.34
C LEU A 205 21.82 23.78 16.12
N LEU A 206 22.95 23.28 16.65
CA LEU A 206 23.97 24.12 17.28
C LEU A 206 24.61 25.06 16.26
N GLU A 207 24.98 24.56 15.08
CA GLU A 207 25.52 25.36 13.97
C GLU A 207 24.51 26.41 13.47
N ALA A 208 23.24 26.05 13.32
CA ALA A 208 22.19 27.00 12.94
C ALA A 208 21.98 28.09 14.01
N ASN A 209 22.08 27.74 15.30
CA ASN A 209 21.98 28.71 16.40
C ASN A 209 23.21 29.63 16.49
N THR A 210 24.44 29.13 16.27
CA THR A 210 25.63 30.00 16.24
C THR A 210 25.65 30.90 15.01
N ASN A 211 25.10 30.44 13.88
CA ASN A 211 24.95 31.23 12.66
C ASN A 211 23.65 32.07 12.62
N GLN A 212 22.78 32.00 13.63
CA GLN A 212 21.44 32.63 13.64
C GLN A 212 21.49 34.14 13.36
N PHE A 213 22.59 34.80 13.72
CA PHE A 213 22.81 36.23 13.52
C PHE A 213 23.96 36.53 12.53
N ARG A 214 24.51 35.56 11.80
CA ARG A 214 25.65 35.78 10.86
C ARG A 214 25.29 36.73 9.70
N CYS A 215 24.01 36.78 9.32
CA CYS A 215 23.50 37.74 8.32
C CYS A 215 23.24 39.16 8.90
N ALA A 216 23.26 39.33 10.22
CA ALA A 216 23.00 40.60 10.92
C ALA A 216 24.27 41.19 11.56
N ILE A 217 25.20 40.34 11.99
CA ILE A 217 26.49 40.70 12.55
C ILE A 217 27.55 40.44 11.49
N GLY A 218 27.68 41.37 10.54
CA GLY A 218 28.73 41.37 9.54
C GLY A 218 30.11 41.57 10.17
N LYS A 219 30.73 40.49 10.65
CA LYS A 219 32.15 40.49 11.00
C LYS A 219 32.97 40.43 9.72
N PRO A 220 34.02 41.25 9.56
CA PRO A 220 35.00 41.05 8.50
C PRO A 220 35.79 39.77 8.81
N GLU A 221 35.49 38.69 8.08
CA GLU A 221 36.42 37.58 7.91
C GLU A 221 37.60 38.10 7.04
N GLU A 222 38.83 37.73 7.41
CA GLU A 222 40.04 38.55 7.22
C GLU A 222 40.33 38.97 5.76
N GLU A 223 40.81 40.21 5.58
CA GLU A 223 40.83 40.98 4.31
C GLU A 223 41.81 40.49 3.21
N VAL A 224 42.11 39.20 3.14
CA VAL A 224 43.20 38.64 2.32
C VAL A 224 42.81 38.48 0.83
N VAL A 225 41.53 38.39 0.48
CA VAL A 225 41.07 38.04 -0.89
C VAL A 225 40.73 39.26 -1.76
N CYS A 226 40.26 40.37 -1.18
CA CYS A 226 39.73 41.50 -1.95
C CYS A 226 40.79 42.31 -2.72
N TYR A 227 42.04 42.35 -2.24
CA TYR A 227 43.11 43.14 -2.89
C TYR A 227 43.50 42.63 -4.28
N GLN A 228 43.30 41.35 -4.57
CA GLN A 228 43.72 40.75 -5.84
C GLN A 228 42.70 40.95 -6.98
N ILE A 229 41.42 41.21 -6.65
CA ILE A 229 40.36 41.47 -7.64
C ILE A 229 40.36 42.96 -8.05
N LEU A 230 40.56 43.87 -7.10
CA LEU A 230 40.56 45.31 -7.36
C LEU A 230 41.72 45.78 -8.26
N TYR A 231 42.79 45.00 -8.39
CA TYR A 231 43.91 45.30 -9.30
C TYR A 231 43.54 45.11 -10.79
N TYR A 232 42.53 44.30 -11.10
CA TYR A 232 42.15 43.97 -12.49
C TYR A 232 41.12 44.92 -13.13
N LEU A 233 40.47 45.80 -12.35
CA LEU A 233 39.34 46.62 -12.83
C LEU A 233 39.69 48.10 -13.09
N ASN A 234 40.90 48.55 -12.75
CA ASN A 234 41.51 49.83 -13.15
C ASN A 234 40.61 51.09 -13.06
N MET A 235 39.72 51.16 -12.05
CA MET A 235 38.83 52.30 -11.84
C MET A 235 39.53 53.47 -11.11
N PRO A 236 39.23 54.74 -11.46
CA PRO A 236 39.90 55.90 -10.90
C PRO A 236 39.62 56.08 -9.40
N ARG A 237 40.67 56.35 -8.63
CA ARG A 237 40.73 56.23 -7.15
C ARG A 237 40.08 57.39 -6.38
N ASN A 238 39.06 58.05 -6.94
CA ASN A 238 38.45 59.28 -6.42
C ASN A 238 36.91 59.17 -6.34
N ILE A 239 36.41 58.68 -5.21
CA ILE A 239 35.21 59.12 -4.45
C ILE A 239 35.18 58.22 -3.20
N PHE A 240 35.83 58.65 -2.11
CA PHE A 240 35.49 58.29 -0.73
C PHE A 240 36.34 59.09 0.26
N ASN A 241 36.19 60.41 0.23
CA ASN A 241 36.85 61.31 1.17
C ASN A 241 35.82 62.26 1.79
N CYS A 242 35.07 61.77 2.78
CA CYS A 242 34.29 62.61 3.68
C CYS A 242 34.17 61.93 5.05
N GLN A 243 34.69 62.57 6.09
CA GLN A 243 34.54 62.12 7.46
C GLN A 243 33.19 62.59 8.02
N ARG A 244 32.68 61.81 8.98
CA ARG A 244 31.82 62.23 10.12
C ARG A 244 30.93 63.49 9.99
N HIS A 245 29.64 63.25 10.27
CA HIS A 245 28.59 64.24 10.56
C HIS A 245 28.07 65.07 9.37
N CYS A 246 26.97 64.59 8.78
CA CYS A 246 25.83 65.48 8.50
C CYS A 246 24.52 64.68 8.45
N SER A 247 23.49 65.15 9.14
CA SER A 247 22.12 64.63 9.02
C SER A 247 21.43 65.29 7.82
N VAL A 248 20.98 64.50 6.84
CA VAL A 248 20.30 65.01 5.63
C VAL A 248 18.98 64.24 5.43
N PRO A 249 17.86 64.89 5.05
CA PRO A 249 16.54 64.23 5.04
C PRO A 249 16.21 63.49 3.75
N PHE A 250 15.30 62.51 3.88
CA PHE A 250 14.21 62.15 2.95
C PHE A 250 14.32 62.63 1.48
N LEU A 251 14.74 61.74 0.58
CA LEU A 251 14.54 61.86 -0.87
C LEU A 251 14.16 60.49 -1.47
N PRO A 252 12.87 60.07 -1.46
CA PRO A 252 12.47 58.73 -1.89
C PRO A 252 12.60 58.47 -3.40
N GLN A 253 12.53 59.54 -4.21
CA GLN A 253 12.13 59.42 -5.63
C GLN A 253 13.30 59.29 -6.61
N TYR A 254 14.55 59.50 -6.15
CA TYR A 254 15.74 59.16 -6.94
C TYR A 254 16.12 57.68 -6.77
N LEU A 255 15.73 57.07 -5.64
CA LEU A 255 15.99 55.67 -5.36
C LEU A 255 15.18 54.74 -6.26
N GLU A 256 13.90 55.01 -6.55
CA GLU A 256 13.13 54.14 -7.46
C GLU A 256 13.72 54.10 -8.88
N LEU A 257 14.10 55.24 -9.45
CA LEU A 257 14.72 55.28 -10.79
C LEU A 257 16.11 54.64 -10.84
N VAL A 258 16.95 54.86 -9.82
CA VAL A 258 18.25 54.19 -9.73
C VAL A 258 18.07 52.70 -9.46
N TRP A 259 17.08 52.28 -8.67
CA TRP A 259 16.81 50.87 -8.38
C TRP A 259 16.17 50.15 -9.57
N GLU A 260 15.33 50.80 -10.39
CA GLU A 260 14.87 50.25 -11.67
C GLU A 260 16.00 50.14 -12.70
N LEU A 261 16.88 51.14 -12.80
CA LEU A 261 18.03 51.09 -13.71
C LEU A 261 19.06 50.05 -13.27
N VAL A 262 19.40 50.01 -11.99
CA VAL A 262 20.30 48.99 -11.42
C VAL A 262 19.65 47.61 -11.49
N LEU A 263 18.34 47.45 -11.23
CA LEU A 263 17.68 46.15 -11.44
C LEU A 263 17.64 45.75 -12.91
N ARG A 264 17.42 46.69 -13.86
CA ARG A 264 17.52 46.38 -15.31
C ARG A 264 18.92 45.90 -15.66
N GLN A 265 19.94 46.65 -15.25
CA GLN A 265 21.33 46.31 -15.53
C GLN A 265 21.72 44.98 -14.87
N TYR A 266 21.31 44.73 -13.62
CA TYR A 266 21.45 43.42 -12.98
C TYR A 266 20.60 42.32 -13.62
N PHE A 267 19.46 42.60 -14.28
CA PHE A 267 18.68 41.59 -15.01
C PHE A 267 19.24 41.28 -16.39
N GLU A 268 19.91 42.24 -17.03
CA GLU A 268 20.68 42.03 -18.26
C GLU A 268 22.00 41.29 -17.95
N GLU A 269 22.70 41.67 -16.88
CA GLU A 269 23.87 40.93 -16.37
C GLU A 269 23.51 39.56 -15.74
N LEU A 270 22.26 39.38 -15.30
CA LEU A 270 21.67 38.07 -14.91
C LEU A 270 20.78 37.46 -16.01
N GLN A 271 21.02 37.81 -17.29
CA GLN A 271 20.77 36.86 -18.36
C GLN A 271 21.76 35.69 -18.21
N ILE A 272 21.43 34.77 -17.30
CA ILE A 272 22.08 33.46 -17.18
C ILE A 272 21.59 32.59 -18.35
N ASP A 273 21.92 33.03 -19.56
CA ASP A 273 21.53 32.45 -20.83
C ASP A 273 22.32 31.15 -21.02
N ASN A 274 21.75 30.09 -20.45
CA ASN A 274 22.33 28.74 -20.36
C ASN A 274 23.64 28.71 -19.53
N ILE A 275 23.52 28.46 -18.22
CA ILE A 275 24.63 27.77 -17.51
C ILE A 275 24.96 26.53 -18.35
N PRO A 276 26.19 26.37 -18.85
CA PRO A 276 26.51 25.26 -19.76
C PRO A 276 26.60 23.97 -18.95
N ILE A 277 25.44 23.34 -18.74
CA ILE A 277 25.31 21.99 -18.21
C ILE A 277 26.09 21.10 -19.19
N LYS A 278 27.31 20.71 -18.80
CA LYS A 278 28.20 19.90 -19.64
C LYS A 278 27.56 18.53 -19.86
N LEU A 279 26.81 18.41 -20.96
CA LEU A 279 26.14 17.17 -21.33
C LEU A 279 27.21 16.13 -21.64
N ASN A 280 27.18 15.00 -20.93
CA ASN A 280 28.02 13.85 -21.24
C ASN A 280 27.85 13.47 -22.72
N ALA A 281 28.92 13.05 -23.40
CA ALA A 281 28.86 12.66 -24.82
C ALA A 281 27.72 11.66 -25.12
N ALA A 282 27.50 10.67 -24.24
CA ALA A 282 26.41 9.72 -24.36
C ALA A 282 25.00 10.32 -24.14
N ALA A 283 24.84 11.48 -23.48
CA ALA A 283 23.58 12.22 -23.46
C ALA A 283 23.35 12.92 -24.81
N ILE A 284 24.34 13.68 -25.30
CA ILE A 284 24.30 14.37 -26.61
C ILE A 284 23.94 13.39 -27.72
N LEU A 285 24.62 12.24 -27.81
CA LEU A 285 24.38 11.26 -28.87
C LEU A 285 23.00 10.58 -28.77
N ARG A 286 22.49 10.32 -27.56
CA ARG A 286 21.13 9.73 -27.38
C ARG A 286 20.03 10.73 -27.71
N GLU A 287 20.21 11.99 -27.34
CA GLU A 287 19.25 13.07 -27.62
C GLU A 287 19.25 13.43 -29.13
N GLY A 288 20.43 13.54 -29.74
CA GLY A 288 20.59 13.71 -31.18
C GLY A 288 19.95 12.58 -31.98
N ALA A 289 20.18 11.31 -31.59
CA ALA A 289 19.55 10.16 -32.24
C ALA A 289 18.02 10.13 -32.08
N LEU A 290 17.48 10.62 -30.95
CA LEU A 290 16.04 10.78 -30.73
C LEU A 290 15.46 11.83 -31.69
N TYR A 291 16.12 12.98 -31.84
CA TYR A 291 15.69 14.03 -32.77
C TYR A 291 15.86 13.65 -34.25
N GLN A 292 16.90 12.89 -34.61
CA GLN A 292 17.04 12.33 -35.97
C GLN A 292 15.87 11.41 -36.31
N ARG A 293 15.51 10.47 -35.43
CA ARG A 293 14.33 9.60 -35.62
C ARG A 293 13.03 10.38 -35.78
N LYS A 294 12.86 11.50 -35.05
CA LYS A 294 11.71 12.41 -35.24
C LYS A 294 11.75 13.12 -36.59
N ARG A 295 12.92 13.60 -37.03
CA ARG A 295 13.10 14.18 -38.37
C ARG A 295 12.73 13.17 -39.45
N GLU A 296 13.21 11.94 -39.35
CA GLU A 296 12.90 10.83 -40.26
C GLU A 296 11.39 10.48 -40.27
N GLN A 297 10.70 10.62 -39.13
CA GLN A 297 9.25 10.39 -39.02
C GLN A 297 8.42 11.52 -39.67
N GLU A 298 8.77 12.79 -39.43
CA GLU A 298 8.08 13.91 -40.07
C GLU A 298 8.41 14.02 -41.58
N LEU A 299 9.64 13.68 -42.00
CA LEU A 299 9.99 13.55 -43.42
C LEU A 299 9.13 12.48 -44.10
N LYS A 300 9.03 11.27 -43.52
CA LYS A 300 8.15 10.21 -44.02
C LYS A 300 6.69 10.60 -44.03
N ARG A 301 6.23 11.41 -43.08
CA ARG A 301 4.88 11.97 -43.11
C ARG A 301 4.70 12.91 -44.30
N ILE A 302 5.66 13.80 -44.57
CA ILE A 302 5.62 14.72 -45.72
C ILE A 302 5.70 13.93 -47.04
N GLU A 303 6.56 12.92 -47.14
CA GLU A 303 6.66 12.00 -48.28
C GLU A 303 5.30 11.32 -48.55
N ASN A 304 4.69 10.70 -47.54
CA ASN A 304 3.36 10.08 -47.65
C ASN A 304 2.26 11.08 -48.05
N LEU A 305 2.35 12.34 -47.63
CA LEU A 305 1.39 13.40 -48.02
C LEU A 305 1.60 13.84 -49.48
N LEU A 306 2.84 13.87 -49.97
CA LEU A 306 3.17 14.12 -51.38
C LEU A 306 2.74 12.95 -52.28
N GLU A 307 2.76 11.72 -51.78
CA GLU A 307 2.17 10.53 -52.42
C GLU A 307 0.62 10.54 -52.42
N GLY A 308 -0.02 11.54 -51.80
CA GLY A 308 -1.47 11.73 -51.80
C GLY A 308 -2.23 10.94 -50.75
N THR A 309 -1.55 10.40 -49.72
CA THR A 309 -2.25 9.78 -48.57
C THR A 309 -2.91 10.87 -47.71
N GLY A 310 -4.09 10.56 -47.13
CA GLY A 310 -4.83 11.50 -46.29
C GLY A 310 -4.25 11.62 -44.88
N ASP A 311 -4.17 12.85 -44.35
CA ASP A 311 -3.63 13.12 -43.02
C ASP A 311 -4.60 12.64 -41.91
N PRO A 312 -4.24 11.64 -41.08
CA PRO A 312 -5.16 11.09 -40.06
C PRO A 312 -5.35 12.03 -38.86
N SER A 313 -4.68 13.19 -38.86
CA SER A 313 -4.66 14.15 -37.75
C SER A 313 -6.06 14.61 -37.34
N GLU A 314 -6.93 14.95 -38.29
CA GLU A 314 -8.30 15.41 -38.01
C GLU A 314 -9.15 14.32 -37.33
N PHE A 315 -9.07 13.08 -37.83
CA PHE A 315 -9.75 11.93 -37.23
C PHE A 315 -9.25 11.64 -35.82
N LEU A 316 -7.94 11.75 -35.57
CA LEU A 316 -7.34 11.57 -34.24
C LEU A 316 -7.67 12.73 -33.28
N GLU A 317 -7.97 13.92 -33.76
CA GLU A 317 -8.48 15.02 -32.92
C GLU A 317 -9.97 14.89 -32.64
N TRP A 318 -10.78 14.57 -33.65
CA TRP A 318 -12.19 14.20 -33.46
C TRP A 318 -12.36 13.05 -32.46
N GLN A 319 -11.52 12.01 -32.56
CA GLN A 319 -11.57 10.86 -31.65
C GLN A 319 -11.18 11.25 -30.21
N LYS A 320 -10.28 12.23 -30.00
CA LYS A 320 -10.00 12.77 -28.66
C LYS A 320 -11.20 13.55 -28.12
N GLN A 321 -11.76 14.45 -28.93
CA GLN A 321 -12.93 15.26 -28.54
C GLN A 321 -14.15 14.39 -28.18
N MET A 322 -14.36 13.26 -28.87
CA MET A 322 -15.43 12.33 -28.50
C MET A 322 -15.13 11.62 -27.18
N ARG A 323 -13.91 11.08 -26.97
CA ARG A 323 -13.53 10.50 -25.66
C ARG A 323 -13.60 11.50 -24.50
N GLU A 324 -13.33 12.78 -24.76
CA GLU A 324 -13.46 13.86 -23.77
C GLU A 324 -14.94 14.09 -23.42
N LYS A 325 -15.84 14.14 -24.41
CA LYS A 325 -17.30 14.21 -24.18
C LYS A 325 -17.86 12.97 -23.48
N ASP A 326 -17.48 11.77 -23.91
CA ASP A 326 -17.89 10.49 -23.28
C ASP A 326 -17.54 10.48 -21.78
N LEU A 327 -16.42 11.11 -21.41
CA LEU A 327 -15.94 11.22 -20.03
C LEU A 327 -16.64 12.35 -19.26
N GLU A 328 -16.94 13.49 -19.90
CA GLU A 328 -17.76 14.55 -19.33
C GLU A 328 -19.19 14.06 -19.02
N GLU A 329 -19.83 13.33 -19.94
CA GLU A 329 -21.15 12.71 -19.74
C GLU A 329 -21.13 11.68 -18.61
N GLN A 330 -20.10 10.82 -18.52
CA GLN A 330 -19.94 9.89 -17.40
C GLN A 330 -19.81 10.61 -16.04
N LEU A 331 -19.06 11.72 -15.97
CA LEU A 331 -18.94 12.52 -14.75
C LEU A 331 -20.28 13.19 -14.39
N ALA A 332 -21.01 13.71 -15.37
CA ALA A 332 -22.34 14.28 -15.19
C ALA A 332 -23.36 13.25 -14.69
N GLU A 333 -23.33 12.02 -15.22
CA GLU A 333 -24.16 10.92 -14.71
C GLU A 333 -23.80 10.56 -13.26
N ILE A 334 -22.52 10.48 -12.91
CA ILE A 334 -22.06 10.17 -11.55
C ILE A 334 -22.56 11.26 -10.57
N GLU A 335 -22.51 12.54 -10.93
CA GLU A 335 -23.11 13.60 -10.10
C GLU A 335 -24.65 13.50 -10.06
N CYS A 336 -25.33 13.22 -11.17
CA CYS A 336 -26.78 13.00 -11.18
C CYS A 336 -27.19 11.88 -10.22
N ARG A 337 -26.54 10.71 -10.28
CA ARG A 337 -26.80 9.57 -9.39
C ARG A 337 -26.52 9.93 -7.92
N ARG A 338 -25.44 10.67 -7.65
CA ARG A 338 -25.09 11.18 -6.31
C ARG A 338 -26.14 12.14 -5.75
N LEU A 339 -26.72 13.00 -6.59
CA LEU A 339 -27.78 13.93 -6.20
C LEU A 339 -29.13 13.23 -6.02
N GLN A 340 -29.49 12.28 -6.89
CA GLN A 340 -30.67 11.43 -6.72
C GLN A 340 -30.64 10.67 -5.37
N GLY A 341 -29.48 10.14 -4.97
CA GLY A 341 -29.31 9.51 -3.65
C GLY A 341 -29.54 10.47 -2.47
N LYS A 342 -29.15 11.75 -2.60
CA LYS A 342 -29.47 12.79 -1.58
C LYS A 342 -30.95 13.15 -1.55
N LEU A 343 -31.60 13.25 -2.72
CA LEU A 343 -33.02 13.55 -2.82
C LEU A 343 -33.85 12.44 -2.15
N SER A 344 -33.56 11.18 -2.50
CA SER A 344 -34.20 10.00 -1.90
C SER A 344 -34.03 9.94 -0.37
N TYR A 345 -32.88 10.37 0.16
CA TYR A 345 -32.67 10.47 1.61
C TYR A 345 -33.57 11.53 2.27
N GLU A 346 -33.67 12.74 1.70
CA GLU A 346 -34.55 13.80 2.21
C GLU A 346 -36.03 13.38 2.15
N GLU A 347 -36.44 12.72 1.06
CA GLU A 347 -37.80 12.18 0.88
C GLU A 347 -38.11 11.05 1.86
N ALA A 348 -37.16 10.15 2.13
CA ALA A 348 -37.32 9.08 3.13
C ALA A 348 -37.45 9.63 4.56
N VAL A 349 -36.70 10.69 4.91
CA VAL A 349 -36.82 11.35 6.22
C VAL A 349 -38.18 12.04 6.36
N LEU A 350 -38.67 12.72 5.32
CA LEU A 350 -40.03 13.29 5.29
C LEU A 350 -41.12 12.22 5.45
N ALA A 351 -41.02 11.12 4.71
CA ALA A 351 -41.96 10.00 4.83
C ALA A 351 -41.98 9.42 6.26
N HIS A 352 -40.82 9.28 6.90
CA HIS A 352 -40.72 8.83 8.27
C HIS A 352 -41.35 9.81 9.27
N GLN A 353 -41.15 11.13 9.08
CA GLN A 353 -41.79 12.17 9.90
C GLN A 353 -43.33 12.13 9.78
N ASN A 354 -43.86 11.95 8.56
CA ASN A 354 -45.30 11.78 8.33
C ASN A 354 -45.86 10.55 9.08
N VAL A 355 -45.19 9.39 8.99
CA VAL A 355 -45.61 8.17 9.69
C VAL A 355 -45.58 8.35 11.21
N ILE A 356 -44.59 9.07 11.76
CA ILE A 356 -44.56 9.42 13.19
C ILE A 356 -45.75 10.31 13.57
N GLN A 357 -46.10 11.31 12.76
CA GLN A 357 -47.26 12.18 13.01
C GLN A 357 -48.58 11.40 12.98
N GLU A 358 -48.77 10.51 12.00
CA GLU A 358 -49.94 9.62 11.95
C GLU A 358 -50.03 8.71 13.17
N ASN A 359 -48.91 8.10 13.57
CA ASN A 359 -48.88 7.21 14.74
C ASN A 359 -49.13 7.97 16.04
N LYS A 360 -48.66 9.22 16.18
CA LYS A 360 -49.04 10.12 17.28
C LYS A 360 -50.57 10.36 17.29
N ARG A 361 -51.20 10.67 16.14
CA ARG A 361 -52.65 10.90 16.03
C ARG A 361 -53.46 9.64 16.36
N LYS A 362 -53.10 8.49 15.79
CA LYS A 362 -53.73 7.19 16.07
C LYS A 362 -53.60 6.82 17.55
N ALA A 363 -52.45 7.04 18.17
CA ALA A 363 -52.25 6.82 19.60
C ALA A 363 -53.05 7.80 20.49
N GLY A 364 -53.36 9.01 20.02
CA GLY A 364 -54.30 9.94 20.66
C GLY A 364 -55.71 9.36 20.70
N LEU A 365 -56.27 9.04 19.52
CA LEU A 365 -57.61 8.45 19.39
C LEU A 365 -57.78 7.17 20.23
N MET A 366 -56.78 6.28 20.24
CA MET A 366 -56.80 5.07 21.07
C MET A 366 -56.75 5.35 22.58
N ARG A 367 -56.17 6.49 23.02
CA ARG A 367 -56.20 6.91 24.44
C ARG A 367 -57.56 7.49 24.81
N GLU A 368 -58.18 8.25 23.91
CA GLU A 368 -59.51 8.85 24.08
C GLU A 368 -60.58 7.75 24.20
N GLN A 369 -60.63 6.82 23.24
CA GLN A 369 -61.50 5.63 23.28
C GLN A 369 -61.28 4.78 24.54
N LYS A 370 -60.02 4.60 24.96
CA LYS A 370 -59.72 3.89 26.22
C LYS A 370 -60.21 4.66 27.45
N ALA A 371 -60.11 5.99 27.46
CA ALA A 371 -60.61 6.81 28.57
C ALA A 371 -62.15 6.76 28.66
N GLU A 372 -62.85 6.75 27.53
CA GLU A 372 -64.30 6.54 27.46
C GLU A 372 -64.71 5.16 27.98
N LEU A 373 -64.05 4.10 27.53
CA LEU A 373 -64.28 2.74 28.03
C LEU A 373 -64.03 2.62 29.54
N MET A 374 -63.00 3.29 30.06
CA MET A 374 -62.70 3.34 31.50
C MET A 374 -63.75 4.13 32.30
N ARG A 375 -64.36 5.19 31.74
CA ARG A 375 -65.50 5.89 32.36
C ARG A 375 -66.71 4.98 32.47
N GLN A 376 -67.10 4.33 31.37
CA GLN A 376 -68.20 3.36 31.35
C GLN A 376 -67.99 2.20 32.35
N TYR A 377 -66.74 1.74 32.50
CA TYR A 377 -66.39 0.70 33.48
C TYR A 377 -66.50 1.22 34.92
N ALA A 378 -66.05 2.45 35.20
CA ALA A 378 -66.18 3.06 36.52
C ALA A 378 -67.65 3.30 36.91
N GLU A 379 -68.49 3.73 35.96
CA GLU A 379 -69.94 3.89 36.14
C GLU A 379 -70.62 2.56 36.48
N LYS A 380 -70.32 1.48 35.74
CA LYS A 380 -70.81 0.13 36.03
C LYS A 380 -70.34 -0.38 37.39
N ARG A 381 -69.06 -0.19 37.74
CA ARG A 381 -68.56 -0.54 39.09
C ARG A 381 -69.22 0.28 40.20
N LEU A 382 -69.66 1.51 39.94
CA LEU A 382 -70.44 2.30 40.89
C LEU A 382 -71.88 1.78 41.04
N GLN A 383 -72.49 1.24 39.97
CA GLN A 383 -73.81 0.59 40.00
C GLN A 383 -73.74 -0.73 40.78
N GLU A 384 -72.83 -1.63 40.40
CA GLU A 384 -72.57 -2.89 41.12
C GLU A 384 -72.28 -2.66 42.61
N GLN A 385 -71.55 -1.58 42.97
CA GLN A 385 -71.29 -1.24 44.38
C GLN A 385 -72.53 -0.74 45.13
N LYS A 386 -73.56 -0.21 44.47
CA LYS A 386 -74.84 0.14 45.11
C LYS A 386 -75.65 -1.12 45.35
N GLU A 387 -75.83 -1.93 44.32
CA GLU A 387 -76.51 -3.24 44.39
C GLU A 387 -75.88 -4.14 45.47
N MET A 388 -74.56 -4.25 45.50
CA MET A 388 -73.84 -5.00 46.54
C MET A 388 -73.96 -4.38 47.94
N ARG A 389 -74.11 -3.05 48.08
CA ARG A 389 -74.37 -2.43 49.40
C ARG A 389 -75.78 -2.74 49.89
N GLU A 390 -76.77 -2.75 49.00
CA GLU A 390 -78.16 -3.10 49.30
C GLU A 390 -78.28 -4.59 49.69
N LEU A 391 -77.67 -5.49 48.92
CA LEU A 391 -77.51 -6.91 49.28
C LEU A 391 -76.77 -7.11 50.62
N VAL A 392 -75.69 -6.38 50.86
CA VAL A 392 -74.96 -6.46 52.13
C VAL A 392 -75.78 -5.91 53.30
N GLN A 393 -76.64 -4.90 53.10
CA GLN A 393 -77.57 -4.44 54.15
C GLN A 393 -78.57 -5.54 54.53
N GLN A 394 -79.20 -6.18 53.54
CA GLN A 394 -80.11 -7.33 53.75
C GLN A 394 -79.40 -8.49 54.49
N VAL A 395 -78.17 -8.84 54.07
CA VAL A 395 -77.37 -9.90 54.71
C VAL A 395 -76.92 -9.47 56.12
N VAL A 396 -76.60 -8.21 56.36
CA VAL A 396 -76.28 -7.67 57.69
C VAL A 396 -77.50 -7.72 58.62
N GLU A 397 -78.71 -7.51 58.11
CA GLU A 397 -79.95 -7.68 58.88
C GLU A 397 -80.21 -9.15 59.22
N GLY A 398 -80.07 -10.05 58.25
CA GLY A 398 -80.04 -11.50 58.52
C GLY A 398 -78.98 -11.90 59.55
N HIS A 399 -77.79 -11.29 59.50
CA HIS A 399 -76.72 -11.52 60.47
C HIS A 399 -76.97 -10.88 61.85
N LYS A 400 -77.71 -9.78 61.97
CA LYS A 400 -78.17 -9.27 63.30
C LYS A 400 -79.04 -10.34 63.96
N ASN A 401 -80.01 -10.88 63.23
CA ASN A 401 -80.91 -11.94 63.70
C ASN A 401 -80.14 -13.23 64.04
N ALA A 402 -79.21 -13.67 63.18
CA ALA A 402 -78.37 -14.82 63.44
C ALA A 402 -77.37 -14.62 64.61
N LYS A 403 -76.89 -13.40 64.85
CA LYS A 403 -76.06 -13.07 66.03
C LYS A 403 -76.87 -13.12 67.32
N GLN A 404 -78.11 -12.62 67.32
CA GLN A 404 -79.03 -12.78 68.46
C GLN A 404 -79.30 -14.26 68.80
N ALA A 405 -79.33 -15.15 67.80
CA ALA A 405 -79.36 -16.60 68.02
C ALA A 405 -78.02 -17.15 68.55
N LYS A 406 -76.88 -16.80 67.92
CA LYS A 406 -75.55 -17.29 68.36
C LYS A 406 -75.16 -16.83 69.77
N ILE A 407 -75.55 -15.64 70.22
CA ILE A 407 -75.26 -15.16 71.58
C ILE A 407 -75.95 -16.04 72.64
N LYS A 408 -77.15 -16.55 72.37
CA LYS A 408 -77.84 -17.53 73.23
C LYS A 408 -77.06 -18.85 73.32
N LEU A 409 -76.42 -19.26 72.21
CA LEU A 409 -75.67 -20.52 72.08
C LEU A 409 -74.23 -20.42 72.63
N GLN A 410 -73.58 -19.25 72.54
CA GLN A 410 -72.23 -19.05 73.08
C GLN A 410 -72.21 -19.08 74.62
N LYS A 411 -73.28 -18.60 75.29
CA LYS A 411 -73.43 -18.73 76.75
C LYS A 411 -73.36 -20.19 77.22
N TYR A 412 -73.87 -21.14 76.43
CA TYR A 412 -73.73 -22.58 76.69
C TYR A 412 -72.30 -23.11 76.41
N LYS A 413 -71.62 -22.63 75.36
CA LYS A 413 -70.30 -23.17 74.98
C LYS A 413 -69.11 -22.60 75.77
N GLN A 414 -69.24 -21.41 76.35
CA GLN A 414 -68.19 -20.83 77.20
C GLN A 414 -67.98 -21.64 78.49
N GLN A 415 -68.97 -22.45 78.91
CA GLN A 415 -68.89 -23.35 80.05
C GLN A 415 -67.96 -24.56 79.85
N ILE A 416 -67.49 -24.82 78.62
CA ILE A 416 -66.75 -26.05 78.24
C ILE A 416 -65.26 -25.76 77.93
N VAL A 417 -64.93 -24.58 77.38
CA VAL A 417 -63.57 -24.31 76.88
C VAL A 417 -62.57 -23.97 78.00
N GLN A 418 -63.05 -23.58 79.19
CA GLN A 418 -62.18 -23.30 80.33
C GLN A 418 -61.46 -24.57 80.85
N GLU A 419 -61.93 -25.76 80.49
CA GLU A 419 -61.43 -27.06 80.97
C GLU A 419 -60.19 -27.57 80.21
N VAL A 420 -59.69 -26.88 79.18
CA VAL A 420 -58.73 -27.44 78.18
C VAL A 420 -57.46 -26.61 77.96
N CYS A 421 -57.40 -25.33 78.37
CA CYS A 421 -56.34 -24.42 77.91
C CYS A 421 -54.99 -24.48 78.67
N GLU A 422 -54.84 -25.34 79.68
CA GLU A 422 -53.70 -25.25 80.62
C GLU A 422 -52.44 -26.03 80.21
N GLU A 423 -52.54 -26.95 79.24
CA GLU A 423 -51.54 -28.03 79.04
C GLU A 423 -50.32 -27.71 78.11
N ASN A 424 -50.34 -26.63 77.32
CA ASN A 424 -49.66 -26.63 76.01
C ASN A 424 -48.41 -25.73 75.81
N ARG A 425 -47.71 -25.29 76.88
CA ARG A 425 -46.84 -24.08 76.81
C ARG A 425 -45.31 -24.25 76.78
N GLU A 426 -44.74 -25.44 76.89
CA GLU A 426 -43.36 -25.57 77.43
C GLU A 426 -42.20 -25.82 76.43
N LEU A 427 -42.46 -26.28 75.20
CA LEU A 427 -41.46 -27.03 74.40
C LEU A 427 -40.40 -26.25 73.57
N LEU A 428 -40.47 -24.91 73.43
CA LEU A 428 -39.97 -24.25 72.20
C LEU A 428 -38.53 -23.64 72.20
N ARG A 429 -37.61 -23.99 73.11
CA ARG A 429 -36.51 -23.06 73.51
C ARG A 429 -35.03 -23.44 73.25
N GLN A 430 -34.67 -24.36 72.35
CA GLN A 430 -33.37 -25.10 72.44
C GLN A 430 -32.35 -25.10 71.26
N ALA A 431 -32.48 -24.36 70.15
CA ALA A 431 -31.76 -24.74 68.90
C ALA A 431 -31.09 -23.60 68.05
N LEU A 432 -29.94 -23.00 68.46
CA LEU A 432 -29.41 -21.80 67.76
C LEU A 432 -27.87 -21.53 67.62
N GLU A 433 -26.91 -22.35 68.07
CA GLU A 433 -25.55 -21.83 68.42
C GLU A 433 -24.30 -22.19 67.55
N GLU A 434 -24.37 -22.90 66.40
CA GLU A 434 -23.20 -23.71 65.93
C GLU A 434 -22.24 -23.23 64.76
N GLU A 435 -22.42 -22.11 64.04
CA GLU A 435 -21.87 -21.98 62.64
C GLU A 435 -20.57 -21.16 62.34
N GLU A 436 -19.91 -20.43 63.27
CA GLU A 436 -19.09 -19.24 62.87
C GLU A 436 -17.60 -19.39 62.39
N GLU A 437 -16.94 -20.56 62.42
CA GLU A 437 -15.45 -20.56 62.50
C GLU A 437 -14.59 -20.40 61.22
N ARG A 438 -15.06 -20.82 60.03
CA ARG A 438 -14.19 -21.46 58.99
C ARG A 438 -13.18 -20.63 58.16
N LEU A 439 -13.11 -19.30 58.27
CA LEU A 439 -12.75 -18.44 57.11
C LEU A 439 -11.25 -18.19 56.75
N ARG A 440 -10.27 -18.58 57.57
CA ARG A 440 -9.23 -17.59 57.96
C ARG A 440 -7.77 -17.75 57.39
N LYS A 441 -7.45 -18.53 56.32
CA LYS A 441 -6.05 -19.02 56.08
C LYS A 441 -5.49 -19.30 54.62
N ARG A 442 -5.19 -18.32 53.72
CA ARG A 442 -4.34 -18.50 52.46
C ARG A 442 -3.81 -17.18 51.82
N TYR A 443 -2.50 -16.89 51.71
CA TYR A 443 -2.03 -15.71 50.87
C TYR A 443 -0.55 -15.57 50.36
N GLN A 444 0.47 -16.37 50.73
CA GLN A 444 1.89 -16.03 50.43
C GLN A 444 2.64 -17.01 49.50
N LEU A 445 2.88 -16.62 48.23
CA LEU A 445 3.91 -17.23 47.35
C LEU A 445 4.22 -16.32 46.12
N ILE A 446 4.96 -15.23 46.33
CA ILE A 446 5.41 -14.29 45.28
C ILE A 446 6.95 -14.21 45.32
N GLN A 447 7.55 -13.92 44.17
CA GLN A 447 8.95 -13.51 43.95
C GLN A 447 10.01 -14.63 43.94
N GLU A 448 10.73 -14.73 42.82
CA GLU A 448 12.20 -14.88 42.73
C GLU A 448 12.64 -14.92 41.24
N ILE A 449 13.93 -15.17 40.97
CA ILE A 449 14.51 -15.47 39.65
C ILE A 449 14.45 -14.32 38.60
N ARG A 450 15.12 -13.20 38.94
CA ARG A 450 15.79 -12.31 37.96
C ARG A 450 17.30 -12.38 38.18
N ALA A 451 18.13 -12.57 37.13
CA ALA A 451 19.45 -11.92 36.89
C ALA A 451 20.39 -12.63 35.84
N ILE A 452 21.40 -11.88 35.34
CA ILE A 452 22.72 -12.25 34.72
C ILE A 452 22.86 -12.68 33.21
N GLU A 453 23.82 -12.08 32.46
CA GLU A 453 24.62 -12.56 31.26
C GLU A 453 26.03 -11.83 31.30
N SER A 454 26.95 -11.58 30.33
CA SER A 454 26.99 -11.59 28.85
C SER A 454 28.41 -11.53 28.18
N LEU A 455 28.59 -12.14 26.99
CA LEU A 455 29.41 -11.72 25.79
C LEU A 455 31.01 -11.79 25.73
N PRO A 456 31.69 -11.69 24.52
CA PRO A 456 33.06 -12.25 24.19
C PRO A 456 34.11 -11.39 23.33
N SER A 457 35.25 -11.94 22.79
CA SER A 457 36.31 -11.28 21.89
C SER A 457 37.32 -12.22 21.09
N VAL A 458 38.17 -11.76 20.10
CA VAL A 458 39.08 -12.60 19.18
C VAL A 458 40.12 -11.86 18.20
N ARG A 459 41.23 -12.51 17.67
CA ARG A 459 41.99 -12.41 16.31
C ARG A 459 43.53 -12.00 16.10
N HIS A 460 44.16 -12.47 14.95
CA HIS A 460 45.29 -11.95 14.05
C HIS A 460 46.84 -12.16 14.35
N LYS A 461 47.90 -12.15 13.45
CA LYS A 461 48.14 -12.27 11.94
C LYS A 461 49.53 -12.92 11.46
N VAL A 462 50.42 -12.30 10.60
CA VAL A 462 51.38 -12.93 9.58
C VAL A 462 52.71 -12.12 9.18
N VAL A 463 53.66 -12.70 8.38
CA VAL A 463 55.11 -12.40 7.99
C VAL A 463 55.37 -11.69 6.59
N ASP A 464 56.64 -11.42 6.16
CA ASP A 464 57.10 -10.75 4.88
C ASP A 464 58.46 -11.30 4.27
N LEU A 465 58.88 -10.86 3.05
CA LEU A 465 60.04 -11.34 2.24
C LEU A 465 60.81 -10.23 1.45
N THR A 466 62.15 -10.23 1.46
CA THR A 466 63.01 -9.37 0.57
C THR A 466 64.16 -10.10 -0.14
N GLU A 467 64.22 -11.43 -0.06
CA GLU A 467 65.27 -12.25 -0.68
C GLU A 467 64.90 -12.64 -2.13
N THR A 468 65.88 -12.62 -3.05
CA THR A 468 65.77 -13.38 -4.30
C THR A 468 65.89 -14.87 -3.97
N GLY A 469 64.89 -15.67 -4.36
CA GLY A 469 64.69 -17.02 -3.81
C GLY A 469 65.82 -18.04 -4.01
N GLY A 470 66.80 -17.79 -4.88
CA GLY A 470 67.98 -18.64 -5.06
C GLY A 470 67.62 -20.06 -5.50
N HIS A 471 66.89 -20.19 -6.62
CA HIS A 471 66.32 -21.47 -7.06
C HIS A 471 67.18 -22.18 -8.14
N GLY A 472 68.30 -21.57 -8.56
CA GLY A 472 69.28 -22.17 -9.45
C GLY A 472 68.85 -22.30 -10.92
N LEU A 473 67.80 -21.59 -11.32
CA LEU A 473 67.29 -21.60 -12.69
C LEU A 473 68.16 -20.75 -13.62
N ILE A 474 68.41 -21.23 -14.84
CA ILE A 474 69.21 -20.54 -15.87
C ILE A 474 68.61 -19.18 -16.29
N CYS A 475 67.35 -18.92 -15.92
CA CYS A 475 66.63 -17.66 -16.16
C CYS A 475 66.64 -16.69 -14.95
N GLU A 476 67.39 -16.97 -13.87
CA GLU A 476 67.56 -16.06 -12.72
C GLU A 476 68.46 -14.87 -13.06
N MET A 477 67.88 -13.89 -13.76
CA MET A 477 68.42 -12.52 -13.78
C MET A 477 68.19 -11.85 -12.43
N SER A 478 69.22 -11.18 -11.92
CA SER A 478 69.09 -10.34 -10.72
C SER A 478 68.10 -9.18 -10.93
N ILE A 479 67.63 -8.63 -9.81
CA ILE A 479 66.81 -7.40 -9.75
C ILE A 479 67.51 -6.20 -10.43
N VAL A 480 68.81 -6.28 -10.71
CA VAL A 480 69.61 -5.24 -11.37
C VAL A 480 69.70 -5.46 -12.88
N GLU A 481 70.07 -6.65 -13.35
CA GLU A 481 70.17 -6.96 -14.80
C GLU A 481 68.83 -6.81 -15.53
N LEU A 482 67.73 -7.05 -14.81
CA LEU A 482 66.37 -6.79 -15.28
C LEU A 482 66.15 -5.31 -15.67
N ARG A 483 66.88 -4.37 -15.06
CA ARG A 483 66.69 -2.92 -15.27
C ARG A 483 67.25 -2.43 -16.60
N GLU A 484 68.32 -3.05 -17.10
CA GLU A 484 69.02 -2.65 -18.33
C GLU A 484 68.30 -3.15 -19.58
N ARG A 485 67.85 -4.42 -19.59
CA ARG A 485 66.98 -4.94 -20.66
C ARG A 485 65.65 -4.18 -20.73
N LEU A 486 65.13 -3.73 -19.59
CA LEU A 486 63.98 -2.81 -19.54
C LEU A 486 64.31 -1.40 -20.08
N ALA A 487 65.56 -0.95 -20.11
CA ALA A 487 65.90 0.39 -20.62
C ALA A 487 65.68 0.49 -22.14
N LEU A 488 66.23 -0.45 -22.92
CA LEU A 488 66.04 -0.48 -24.38
C LEU A 488 64.57 -0.71 -24.77
N LEU A 489 63.86 -1.57 -24.03
CA LEU A 489 62.43 -1.79 -24.25
C LEU A 489 61.59 -0.54 -24.01
N ARG A 490 61.96 0.32 -23.03
CA ARG A 490 61.30 1.62 -22.80
C ARG A 490 61.46 2.58 -23.98
N GLU A 491 62.52 2.48 -24.77
CA GLU A 491 62.75 3.41 -25.89
C GLU A 491 61.89 3.05 -27.11
N ALA A 492 61.81 1.76 -27.45
CA ALA A 492 60.84 1.27 -28.43
C ALA A 492 59.39 1.53 -27.98
N GLN A 493 59.10 1.45 -26.67
CA GLN A 493 57.79 1.80 -26.10
C GLN A 493 57.47 3.29 -26.27
N LYS A 494 58.40 4.23 -26.03
CA LYS A 494 58.17 5.68 -26.22
C LYS A 494 57.73 6.02 -27.63
N ALA A 495 58.43 5.53 -28.66
CA ALA A 495 58.07 5.80 -30.05
C ALA A 495 56.67 5.26 -30.40
N ALA A 496 56.36 4.02 -30.01
CA ALA A 496 55.04 3.43 -30.18
C ALA A 496 53.94 4.09 -29.31
N GLU A 497 54.31 4.79 -28.23
CA GLU A 497 53.39 5.64 -27.47
C GLU A 497 53.13 6.97 -28.19
N GLU A 498 54.12 7.55 -28.87
CA GLU A 498 54.00 8.85 -29.56
C GLU A 498 53.05 8.76 -30.76
N GLU A 499 53.21 7.76 -31.64
CA GLU A 499 52.25 7.51 -32.73
C GLU A 499 50.81 7.29 -32.21
N ARG A 500 50.67 6.58 -31.08
CA ARG A 500 49.37 6.36 -30.43
C ARG A 500 48.81 7.65 -29.83
N ARG A 501 49.64 8.53 -29.25
CA ARG A 501 49.21 9.83 -28.73
C ARG A 501 48.64 10.70 -29.85
N ASP A 502 49.27 10.73 -31.02
CA ASP A 502 48.78 11.49 -32.18
C ASP A 502 47.49 10.91 -32.75
N GLN A 503 47.39 9.59 -32.93
CA GLN A 503 46.13 8.93 -33.31
C GLN A 503 45.00 9.26 -32.33
N ILE A 504 45.28 9.21 -31.02
CA ILE A 504 44.33 9.57 -29.95
C ILE A 504 43.96 11.07 -30.02
N ILE A 505 44.86 11.98 -30.39
CA ILE A 505 44.58 13.41 -30.56
C ILE A 505 43.67 13.65 -31.77
N HIS A 506 43.94 13.01 -32.91
CA HIS A 506 43.09 13.10 -34.11
C HIS A 506 41.69 12.52 -33.84
N GLU A 507 41.60 11.36 -33.20
CA GLU A 507 40.31 10.78 -32.79
C GLU A 507 39.54 11.67 -31.80
N LYS A 508 40.22 12.30 -30.84
CA LYS A 508 39.58 13.24 -29.90
C LYS A 508 38.99 14.44 -30.63
N ARG A 509 39.76 15.10 -31.50
CA ARG A 509 39.30 16.25 -32.30
C ARG A 509 38.07 15.90 -33.16
N ALA A 510 38.09 14.74 -33.83
CA ALA A 510 36.95 14.29 -34.63
C ALA A 510 35.70 13.98 -33.77
N LYS A 511 35.88 13.41 -32.57
CA LYS A 511 34.79 13.15 -31.61
C LYS A 511 34.24 14.45 -31.01
N GLU A 512 35.10 15.43 -30.75
CA GLU A 512 34.74 16.77 -30.26
C GLU A 512 33.92 17.52 -31.32
N GLN A 513 34.36 17.56 -32.57
CA GLN A 513 33.63 18.16 -33.69
C GLN A 513 32.24 17.53 -33.86
N LEU A 514 32.15 16.19 -33.91
CA LEU A 514 30.87 15.47 -34.03
C LEU A 514 29.91 15.76 -32.85
N LEU A 515 30.43 16.00 -31.64
CA LEU A 515 29.61 16.37 -30.49
C LEU A 515 29.12 17.81 -30.57
N LEU A 516 29.89 18.74 -31.13
CA LEU A 516 29.46 20.12 -31.41
C LEU A 516 28.34 20.13 -32.47
N ASP A 517 28.53 19.46 -33.61
CA ASP A 517 27.50 19.33 -34.66
C ASP A 517 26.17 18.79 -34.11
N LYS A 518 26.24 17.87 -33.13
CA LYS A 518 25.07 17.30 -32.47
C LYS A 518 24.47 18.22 -31.42
N LEU A 519 25.27 19.00 -30.70
CA LEU A 519 24.77 20.04 -29.79
C LEU A 519 24.03 21.14 -30.54
N ASP A 520 24.52 21.56 -31.71
CA ASP A 520 23.85 22.59 -32.53
C ASP A 520 22.55 22.06 -33.15
N GLN A 521 22.52 20.79 -33.59
CA GLN A 521 21.28 20.13 -33.99
C GLN A 521 20.27 20.05 -32.83
N ILE A 522 20.73 19.80 -31.60
CA ILE A 522 19.90 19.74 -30.39
C ILE A 522 19.39 21.13 -29.96
N SER A 523 20.22 22.16 -30.02
CA SER A 523 19.86 23.53 -29.58
C SER A 523 18.75 24.12 -30.46
N LEU A 524 18.85 23.94 -31.78
CA LEU A 524 17.80 24.26 -32.73
C LEU A 524 16.48 23.56 -32.37
N TYR A 525 16.49 22.23 -32.21
CA TYR A 525 15.30 21.46 -31.84
C TYR A 525 14.68 21.86 -30.51
N ARG A 526 15.49 22.17 -29.50
CA ARG A 526 15.00 22.68 -28.21
C ARG A 526 14.34 24.04 -28.36
N SER A 527 14.86 24.92 -29.21
CA SER A 527 14.26 26.23 -29.49
C SER A 527 12.90 26.12 -30.21
N GLU A 528 12.78 25.22 -31.19
CA GLU A 528 11.54 24.96 -31.92
C GLU A 528 10.47 24.35 -31.01
N LEU A 529 10.84 23.34 -30.21
CA LEU A 529 9.94 22.71 -29.26
C LEU A 529 9.54 23.66 -28.13
N GLY A 530 10.43 24.56 -27.69
CA GLY A 530 10.12 25.64 -26.75
C GLY A 530 9.07 26.61 -27.31
N ARG A 531 9.26 27.09 -28.55
CA ARG A 531 8.30 27.94 -29.26
C ARG A 531 6.94 27.25 -29.43
N ALA A 532 6.93 25.99 -29.88
CA ALA A 532 5.71 25.21 -30.05
C ALA A 532 4.99 24.92 -28.72
N ALA A 533 5.73 24.72 -27.62
CA ALA A 533 5.17 24.55 -26.28
C ALA A 533 4.56 25.85 -25.75
N ALA A 534 5.22 27.00 -25.97
CA ALA A 534 4.71 28.32 -25.60
C ALA A 534 3.38 28.63 -26.31
N LEU A 535 3.31 28.42 -27.63
CA LEU A 535 2.08 28.58 -28.42
C LEU A 535 0.95 27.68 -27.90
N LYS A 536 1.22 26.39 -27.62
CA LYS A 536 0.24 25.47 -27.02
C LYS A 536 -0.19 25.88 -25.61
N GLN A 537 0.70 26.52 -24.83
CA GLN A 537 0.36 27.07 -23.52
C GLN A 537 -0.52 28.32 -23.64
N GLU A 538 -0.28 29.19 -24.62
CA GLU A 538 -1.17 30.32 -24.94
C GLU A 538 -2.54 29.85 -25.42
N GLU A 539 -2.60 28.90 -26.36
CA GLU A 539 -3.86 28.28 -26.75
C GLU A 539 -4.61 27.72 -25.55
N LYS A 540 -3.92 27.00 -24.65
CA LYS A 540 -4.54 26.45 -23.45
C LYS A 540 -5.03 27.55 -22.50
N LYS A 541 -4.28 28.65 -22.35
CA LYS A 541 -4.74 29.86 -21.61
C LYS A 541 -6.03 30.42 -22.24
N ARG A 542 -6.03 30.71 -23.55
CA ARG A 542 -7.19 31.21 -24.31
C ARG A 542 -8.40 30.26 -24.22
N LYS A 543 -8.20 28.96 -24.42
CA LYS A 543 -9.22 27.90 -24.27
C LYS A 543 -9.76 27.83 -22.83
N SER A 544 -8.90 27.96 -21.81
CA SER A 544 -9.34 27.97 -20.39
C SER A 544 -10.12 29.22 -20.00
N GLN A 545 -9.79 30.39 -20.57
CA GLN A 545 -10.57 31.62 -20.40
C GLN A 545 -11.95 31.53 -21.07
N CYS A 546 -12.04 30.90 -22.25
CA CYS A 546 -13.31 30.63 -22.92
C CYS A 546 -14.15 29.54 -22.21
N GLY A 547 -13.48 28.51 -21.67
CA GLY A 547 -14.08 27.39 -20.93
C GLY A 547 -14.69 27.75 -19.56
N LEU A 548 -14.60 29.01 -19.13
CA LEU A 548 -15.26 29.52 -17.92
C LEU A 548 -16.79 29.71 -18.06
N ARG A 549 -17.40 29.17 -19.12
CA ARG A 549 -18.83 28.79 -19.11
C ARG A 549 -18.96 27.35 -18.62
N PRO A 550 -19.20 27.10 -17.31
CA PRO A 550 -19.52 25.75 -16.86
C PRO A 550 -20.90 25.39 -17.41
N VAL A 551 -20.93 24.46 -18.37
CA VAL A 551 -22.14 23.75 -18.79
C VAL A 551 -22.54 22.80 -17.66
N LYS A 552 -22.96 23.36 -16.52
CA LYS A 552 -23.58 22.61 -15.43
C LYS A 552 -24.91 22.11 -15.98
N ASP A 553 -25.03 20.81 -16.21
CA ASP A 553 -26.21 20.20 -16.81
C ASP A 553 -27.49 20.65 -16.11
N GLU A 554 -28.53 20.90 -16.89
CA GLU A 554 -29.84 21.31 -16.38
C GLU A 554 -30.39 20.25 -15.41
N ARG A 555 -30.14 18.96 -15.73
CA ARG A 555 -30.37 17.80 -14.87
C ARG A 555 -29.76 17.96 -13.47
N ILE A 556 -28.49 18.39 -13.39
CA ILE A 556 -27.76 18.60 -12.13
C ILE A 556 -28.34 19.80 -11.37
N ARG A 557 -28.64 20.90 -12.07
CA ARG A 557 -29.26 22.10 -11.46
C ARG A 557 -30.64 21.78 -10.88
N ASP A 558 -31.47 21.03 -11.58
CA ASP A 558 -32.85 20.74 -11.17
C ASP A 558 -32.90 19.70 -10.04
N LEU A 559 -31.98 18.74 -10.01
CA LEU A 559 -31.78 17.88 -8.83
C LEU A 559 -31.32 18.70 -7.61
N GLN A 560 -30.44 19.69 -7.79
CA GLN A 560 -30.03 20.59 -6.70
C GLN A 560 -31.20 21.43 -6.17
N LYS A 561 -32.07 21.99 -7.04
CA LYS A 561 -33.31 22.69 -6.64
C LYS A 561 -34.21 21.78 -5.79
N LYS A 562 -34.54 20.58 -6.28
CA LYS A 562 -35.41 19.61 -5.60
C LYS A 562 -34.89 19.20 -4.22
N ILE A 563 -33.58 19.02 -4.07
CA ILE A 563 -32.96 18.73 -2.76
C ILE A 563 -33.15 19.92 -1.80
N VAL A 564 -33.01 21.16 -2.26
CA VAL A 564 -33.25 22.35 -1.44
C VAL A 564 -34.73 22.46 -1.06
N GLU A 565 -35.66 22.20 -1.99
CA GLU A 565 -37.10 22.17 -1.74
C GLU A 565 -37.47 21.13 -0.66
N LYS A 566 -36.98 19.88 -0.77
CA LYS A 566 -37.21 18.83 0.24
C LYS A 566 -36.54 19.12 1.59
N ALA A 567 -35.34 19.69 1.59
CA ALA A 567 -34.70 20.13 2.82
C ALA A 567 -35.45 21.28 3.52
N LEU A 568 -36.15 22.14 2.75
CA LEU A 568 -37.03 23.19 3.28
C LEU A 568 -38.38 22.62 3.77
N GLU A 569 -38.98 21.66 3.06
CA GLU A 569 -40.14 20.90 3.56
C GLU A 569 -39.83 20.26 4.92
N ARG A 570 -38.68 19.59 5.06
CA ARG A 570 -38.26 18.95 6.32
C ARG A 570 -38.08 19.96 7.45
N LYS A 571 -37.51 21.13 7.16
CA LYS A 571 -37.39 22.22 8.15
C LYS A 571 -38.76 22.75 8.58
N LYS A 572 -39.72 22.88 7.66
CA LYS A 572 -41.11 23.26 7.99
C LYS A 572 -41.81 22.20 8.85
N GLN A 573 -41.69 20.91 8.52
CA GLN A 573 -42.27 19.84 9.33
C GLN A 573 -41.64 19.74 10.73
N ALA A 574 -40.32 19.93 10.85
CA ALA A 574 -39.62 19.95 12.13
C ALA A 574 -39.98 21.16 13.01
N GLY A 575 -40.41 22.28 12.42
CA GLY A 575 -40.91 23.46 13.15
C GLY A 575 -42.40 23.40 13.52
N LEU A 576 -43.09 22.31 13.18
CA LEU A 576 -44.52 22.05 13.47
C LEU A 576 -44.72 20.86 14.42
N LEU A 577 -43.64 20.38 15.07
CA LEU A 577 -43.55 19.09 15.76
C LEU A 577 -43.21 19.17 17.25
#